data_AF-A0A6C0KGZ0-F1
#
_entry.id   AF-A0A6C0KGZ0-F1
#
_cell.length_a   1.000
_cell.length_b   1.000
_cell.length_c   1.000
_cell.angle_alpha   90.00
_cell.angle_beta   90.00
_cell.angle_gamma   90.00
#
_symmetry.space_group_name_H-M   'P 1'
#
loop_
_entity.id
_entity.type
_entity.pdbx_description
1 polymer ?
#
loop_
_entity_poly.entity_id
_entity_poly.type
_entity_poly.pdbx_seq_one_letter_code
_entity_poly.pdbx_strand_id
1 'polypeptide(L)'
;MEKIYTPFLAIFLAFVIVGFSWYKQLMMEDEQEGLENMDSKTIVRPDGVTVRRRKKPAKIEEPVLENYKEGIKIPGLSAITKGVKQIPKSFKKLGSSVSKGFTKTLKMITKFFKYVGDVFLSFFSYIECGFNKVIKLPQCMGWYTLEIIGHILYIPFGFFFWLFSLQSVERMIWGIIEDIDCFCYKSTGYHLIHYSDSIIKKCYKCKIKKMPKFPKM
;
A
#
# COMPACT_ATOMS: atom_id res chain seq x y z
N MET A 1 53.87 3.92 2.78
CA MET A 1 52.72 4.40 3.60
C MET A 1 51.40 3.81 3.08
N GLU A 2 51.34 2.51 2.76
CA GLU A 2 50.16 1.93 2.06
C GLU A 2 49.24 1.06 2.94
N LYS A 3 49.60 0.80 4.20
CA LYS A 3 48.84 -0.14 5.06
C LYS A 3 47.95 0.50 6.12
N ILE A 4 47.92 1.84 6.23
CA ILE A 4 47.14 2.54 7.26
C ILE A 4 45.69 2.82 6.81
N TYR A 5 45.40 2.79 5.50
CA TYR A 5 44.08 3.15 4.97
C TYR A 5 43.04 2.02 5.03
N THR A 6 43.46 0.76 5.12
CA THR A 6 42.55 -0.40 5.11
C THR A 6 41.59 -0.49 6.30
N PRO A 7 41.99 -0.24 7.58
CA PRO A 7 41.03 -0.29 8.69
C PRO A 7 40.04 0.87 8.65
N PHE A 8 40.46 2.08 8.27
CA PHE A 8 39.57 3.23 8.16
C PHE A 8 38.54 3.06 7.04
N LEU A 9 38.95 2.51 5.90
CA LEU A 9 38.02 2.21 4.80
C LEU A 9 37.00 1.13 5.19
N ALA A 10 37.43 0.08 5.91
CA ALA A 10 36.53 -0.97 6.37
C ALA A 10 35.51 -0.46 7.40
N ILE A 11 35.94 0.39 8.33
CA ILE A 11 35.07 1.04 9.31
C ILE A 11 34.07 1.97 8.59
N PHE A 12 34.54 2.79 7.65
CA PHE A 12 33.68 3.66 6.85
C PHE A 12 32.64 2.86 6.07
N LEU A 13 33.04 1.78 5.40
CA LEU A 13 32.11 0.90 4.67
C LEU A 13 31.10 0.21 5.61
N ALA A 14 31.52 -0.20 6.81
CA ALA A 14 30.60 -0.75 7.81
C ALA A 14 29.58 0.29 8.28
N PHE A 15 30.00 1.54 8.53
CA PHE A 15 29.09 2.64 8.86
C PHE A 15 28.15 2.99 7.71
N VAL A 16 28.63 2.97 6.46
CA VAL A 16 27.79 3.17 5.29
C VAL A 16 26.77 2.05 5.18
N ILE A 17 27.13 0.78 5.37
CA ILE A 17 26.19 -0.34 5.26
C ILE A 17 25.16 -0.32 6.41
N VAL A 18 25.60 -0.14 7.65
CA VAL A 18 24.70 -0.09 8.83
C VAL A 18 23.82 1.15 8.78
N GLY A 19 24.40 2.31 8.44
CA GLY A 19 23.69 3.57 8.25
C GLY A 19 22.68 3.48 7.11
N PHE A 20 23.03 2.88 5.98
CA PHE A 20 22.10 2.66 4.86
C PHE A 20 20.97 1.70 5.24
N SER A 21 21.25 0.68 6.06
CA SER A 21 20.24 -0.24 6.57
C SER A 21 19.24 0.44 7.52
N TRP A 22 19.72 1.28 8.44
CA TRP A 22 18.89 2.07 9.35
C TRP A 22 18.12 3.19 8.64
N TYR A 23 18.77 3.89 7.71
CA TYR A 23 18.18 4.95 6.90
C TYR A 23 17.04 4.43 6.02
N LYS A 24 17.22 3.24 5.43
CA LYS A 24 16.16 2.57 4.65
C LYS A 24 14.94 2.25 5.50
N GLN A 25 15.10 2.00 6.79
CA GLN A 25 13.98 1.73 7.69
C GLN A 25 13.18 2.99 8.02
N LEU A 26 13.85 4.14 8.17
CA LEU A 26 13.23 5.44 8.47
C LEU A 26 12.55 6.08 7.25
N MET A 27 13.20 6.07 6.08
CA MET A 27 12.69 6.79 4.90
C MET A 27 11.52 6.11 4.19
N MET A 28 11.34 4.80 4.39
CA MET A 28 10.21 4.08 3.77
C MET A 28 8.86 4.38 4.44
N GLU A 29 8.87 5.02 5.63
CA GLU A 29 7.67 5.37 6.37
C GLU A 29 7.07 6.72 5.89
N ASP A 30 7.92 7.71 5.56
CA ASP A 30 7.48 9.06 5.15
C ASP A 30 6.98 9.13 3.68
N GLU A 31 7.54 8.33 2.78
CA GLU A 31 7.12 8.32 1.36
C GLU A 31 5.66 7.84 1.18
N GLN A 32 5.14 7.03 2.11
CA GLN A 32 3.74 6.62 2.11
C GLN A 32 2.80 7.74 2.55
N GLU A 33 3.21 8.64 3.46
CA GLU A 33 2.35 9.74 3.92
C GLU A 33 2.24 10.87 2.90
N GLY A 34 3.33 11.17 2.17
CA GLY A 34 3.33 12.21 1.13
C GLY A 34 2.38 11.91 -0.05
N LEU A 35 2.29 10.64 -0.48
CA LEU A 35 1.41 10.25 -1.58
C LEU A 35 -0.08 10.19 -1.18
N GLU A 36 -0.39 9.90 0.09
CA GLU A 36 -1.77 9.91 0.59
C GLU A 36 -2.34 11.32 0.74
N ASN A 37 -1.49 12.31 1.02
CA ASN A 37 -1.89 13.71 1.15
C ASN A 37 -2.18 14.39 -0.20
N MET A 38 -1.55 13.95 -1.30
CA MET A 38 -1.82 14.50 -2.64
C MET A 38 -3.10 13.97 -3.33
N ASP A 39 -3.60 12.77 -2.98
CA ASP A 39 -4.85 12.22 -3.54
C ASP A 39 -6.09 12.57 -2.68
N SER A 40 -5.92 13.19 -1.51
CA SER A 40 -6.99 13.80 -0.73
C SER A 40 -7.39 15.14 -1.33
N LYS A 41 -8.21 15.09 -2.40
CA LYS A 41 -8.90 16.25 -3.00
C LYS A 41 -9.77 16.97 -1.96
N THR A 42 -9.15 17.78 -1.13
CA THR A 42 -9.82 18.78 -0.30
C THR A 42 -9.91 20.03 -1.15
N ILE A 43 -11.08 20.26 -1.73
CA ILE A 43 -11.34 21.50 -2.46
C ILE A 43 -11.69 22.52 -1.39
N VAL A 44 -10.79 23.48 -1.16
CA VAL A 44 -11.08 24.65 -0.33
C VAL A 44 -11.95 25.57 -1.18
N ARG A 45 -13.20 25.76 -0.76
CA ARG A 45 -14.09 26.73 -1.40
C ARG A 45 -13.61 28.15 -1.06
N PRO A 46 -13.98 29.17 -1.86
CA PRO A 46 -13.62 30.57 -1.59
C PRO A 46 -14.19 31.12 -0.26
N ASP A 47 -15.11 30.39 0.37
CA ASP A 47 -15.65 30.65 1.71
C ASP A 47 -14.78 30.09 2.86
N GLY A 48 -13.65 29.43 2.55
CA GLY A 48 -12.73 28.84 3.52
C GLY A 48 -13.14 27.46 4.05
N VAL A 49 -14.24 26.88 3.56
CA VAL A 49 -14.74 25.59 4.06
C VAL A 49 -14.13 24.42 3.27
N THR A 50 -13.56 23.45 4.00
CA THR A 50 -13.01 22.22 3.43
C THR A 50 -14.10 21.16 3.26
N VAL A 51 -14.37 20.74 2.01
CA VAL A 51 -15.41 19.75 1.72
C VAL A 51 -14.80 18.48 1.13
N ARG A 52 -14.97 17.34 1.82
CA ARG A 52 -14.60 16.01 1.29
C ARG A 52 -15.60 15.58 0.22
N ARG A 53 -15.11 15.36 -1.01
CA ARG A 53 -15.95 14.87 -2.13
C ARG A 53 -16.45 13.46 -1.80
N ARG A 54 -17.76 13.31 -1.51
CA ARG A 54 -18.39 11.99 -1.37
C ARG A 54 -18.23 11.23 -2.69
N LYS A 55 -17.52 10.09 -2.67
CA LYS A 55 -17.52 9.15 -3.80
C LYS A 55 -18.95 8.62 -3.94
N LYS A 56 -19.59 8.90 -5.07
CA LYS A 56 -20.88 8.32 -5.45
C LYS A 56 -20.66 6.79 -5.52
N PRO A 57 -21.41 5.96 -4.78
CA PRO A 57 -21.25 4.51 -4.87
C PRO A 57 -21.51 4.07 -6.30
N ALA A 58 -20.59 3.29 -6.87
CA ALA A 58 -20.80 2.64 -8.15
C ALA A 58 -22.01 1.70 -8.01
N LYS A 59 -23.02 1.87 -8.85
CA LYS A 59 -24.06 0.86 -9.05
C LYS A 59 -23.37 -0.37 -9.64
N ILE A 60 -23.26 -1.43 -8.85
CA ILE A 60 -22.94 -2.76 -9.35
C ILE A 60 -24.27 -3.30 -9.87
N GLU A 61 -24.44 -3.34 -11.19
CA GLU A 61 -25.46 -4.19 -11.80
C GLU A 61 -24.94 -5.62 -11.72
N GLU A 62 -25.63 -6.46 -10.95
CA GLU A 62 -25.45 -7.91 -11.00
C GLU A 62 -26.24 -8.45 -12.18
N PRO A 63 -25.58 -9.10 -13.15
CA PRO A 63 -26.21 -10.18 -13.87
C PRO A 63 -25.49 -11.49 -13.58
N VAL A 64 -26.22 -12.59 -13.81
CA VAL A 64 -25.73 -13.97 -13.87
C VAL A 64 -25.79 -14.76 -12.54
N LEU A 65 -27.01 -14.96 -12.02
CA LEU A 65 -27.32 -16.14 -11.19
C LEU A 65 -28.67 -16.79 -11.55
N GLU A 66 -29.13 -16.67 -12.81
CA GLU A 66 -30.38 -17.33 -13.25
C GLU A 66 -30.18 -18.53 -14.18
N ASN A 67 -28.97 -18.79 -14.69
CA ASN A 67 -28.76 -19.84 -15.71
C ASN A 67 -28.32 -21.22 -15.17
N TYR A 68 -28.34 -21.46 -13.85
CA TYR A 68 -27.93 -22.76 -13.28
C TYR A 68 -29.09 -23.66 -12.83
N LYS A 69 -30.34 -23.32 -13.21
CA LYS A 69 -31.53 -24.12 -12.85
C LYS A 69 -32.00 -25.12 -13.91
N GLU A 70 -31.36 -25.17 -15.07
CA GLU A 70 -31.78 -26.11 -16.11
C GLU A 70 -30.84 -27.32 -16.23
N GLY A 71 -31.31 -28.45 -15.70
CA GLY A 71 -31.25 -29.71 -16.44
C GLY A 71 -30.06 -30.63 -16.23
N ILE A 72 -29.93 -31.23 -15.04
CA ILE A 72 -29.28 -32.54 -14.90
C ILE A 72 -30.39 -33.58 -14.64
N LYS A 73 -31.01 -34.10 -15.70
CA LYS A 73 -31.91 -35.26 -15.64
C LYS A 73 -31.06 -36.53 -15.62
N ILE A 74 -30.74 -37.04 -14.43
CA ILE A 74 -30.12 -38.37 -14.27
C ILE A 74 -31.25 -39.41 -14.17
N PRO A 75 -31.39 -40.33 -15.14
CA PRO A 75 -32.31 -41.46 -15.03
C PRO A 75 -31.78 -42.41 -13.94
N GLY A 76 -32.52 -42.51 -12.82
CA GLY A 76 -32.15 -43.36 -11.68
C GLY A 76 -32.59 -42.84 -10.30
N LEU A 77 -32.96 -41.56 -10.19
CA LEU A 77 -33.38 -40.95 -8.91
C LEU A 77 -34.74 -41.43 -8.36
N SER A 78 -35.56 -42.12 -9.16
CA SER A 78 -36.90 -42.60 -8.74
C SER A 78 -36.84 -43.78 -7.77
N ALA A 79 -35.71 -44.50 -7.70
CA ALA A 79 -35.49 -45.57 -6.73
C ALA A 79 -34.99 -45.02 -5.37
N ILE A 80 -34.13 -43.99 -5.39
CA ILE A 80 -33.59 -43.34 -4.18
C ILE A 80 -34.69 -42.56 -3.44
N THR A 81 -35.65 -41.97 -4.16
CA THR A 81 -36.75 -41.19 -3.58
C THR A 81 -37.75 -42.00 -2.75
N LYS A 82 -37.84 -43.33 -2.94
CA LYS A 82 -38.71 -44.19 -2.12
C LYS A 82 -38.08 -44.56 -0.78
N GLY A 83 -36.76 -44.70 -0.69
CA GLY A 83 -36.04 -44.96 0.57
C GLY A 83 -35.92 -43.75 1.50
N VAL A 84 -35.95 -42.52 0.95
CA VAL A 84 -35.81 -41.28 1.73
C VAL A 84 -37.11 -40.89 2.49
N LYS A 85 -38.27 -41.43 2.10
CA LYS A 85 -39.56 -41.10 2.73
C LYS A 85 -39.74 -41.62 4.16
N GLN A 86 -38.89 -42.54 4.64
CA GLN A 86 -38.99 -43.14 5.96
C GLN A 86 -38.02 -42.59 7.03
N ILE A 87 -37.34 -41.48 6.76
CA ILE A 87 -36.48 -40.81 7.76
C ILE A 87 -37.03 -39.39 8.11
N PRO A 88 -38.20 -39.19 8.76
CA PRO A 88 -38.75 -37.83 8.83
C PRO A 88 -38.83 -37.15 10.20
N LYS A 89 -38.45 -37.77 11.33
CA LYS A 89 -38.69 -37.12 12.65
C LYS A 89 -37.44 -36.89 13.51
N SER A 90 -36.52 -37.85 13.59
CA SER A 90 -35.33 -37.73 14.45
C SER A 90 -34.24 -36.83 13.83
N PHE A 91 -34.07 -36.86 12.50
CA PHE A 91 -33.09 -36.00 11.80
C PHE A 91 -33.52 -34.52 11.70
N LYS A 92 -34.82 -34.22 11.77
CA LYS A 92 -35.32 -32.84 11.64
C LYS A 92 -35.01 -31.98 12.88
N LYS A 93 -34.95 -32.61 14.07
CA LYS A 93 -34.52 -31.94 15.32
C LYS A 93 -32.99 -31.90 15.47
N LEU A 94 -32.28 -32.92 15.00
CA LEU A 94 -30.81 -32.92 15.02
C LEU A 94 -30.21 -31.92 14.01
N GLY A 95 -30.80 -31.83 12.81
CA GLY A 95 -30.34 -30.95 11.75
C GLY A 95 -30.48 -29.46 12.04
N SER A 96 -31.46 -29.04 12.84
CA SER A 96 -31.67 -27.62 13.17
C SER A 96 -30.75 -27.08 14.26
N SER A 97 -30.27 -27.94 15.16
CA SER A 97 -29.23 -27.58 16.15
C SER A 97 -27.82 -27.68 15.57
N VAL A 98 -27.57 -28.70 14.74
CA VAL A 98 -26.29 -28.85 14.03
C VAL A 98 -26.10 -27.75 12.98
N SER A 99 -27.13 -27.33 12.25
CA SER A 99 -26.98 -26.26 11.24
C SER A 99 -26.75 -24.87 11.88
N LYS A 100 -27.30 -24.60 13.07
CA LYS A 100 -27.04 -23.34 13.79
C LYS A 100 -25.59 -23.22 14.26
N GLY A 101 -25.00 -24.32 14.74
CA GLY A 101 -23.57 -24.37 15.06
C GLY A 101 -22.71 -24.21 13.80
N PHE A 102 -23.04 -24.96 12.75
CA PHE A 102 -22.28 -24.97 11.50
C PHE A 102 -22.33 -23.63 10.76
N THR A 103 -23.46 -22.91 10.78
CA THR A 103 -23.59 -21.59 10.15
C THR A 103 -22.76 -20.51 10.84
N LYS A 104 -22.54 -20.60 12.16
CA LYS A 104 -21.64 -19.69 12.88
C LYS A 104 -20.17 -19.98 12.52
N THR A 105 -19.79 -21.25 12.46
CA THR A 105 -18.43 -21.67 12.06
C THR A 105 -18.14 -21.30 10.60
N LEU A 106 -19.08 -21.54 9.67
CA LEU A 106 -18.94 -21.13 8.26
C LEU A 106 -18.86 -19.61 8.09
N LYS A 107 -19.60 -18.83 8.90
CA LYS A 107 -19.48 -17.36 8.88
C LYS A 107 -18.09 -16.89 9.32
N MET A 108 -17.46 -17.55 10.28
CA MET A 108 -16.08 -17.24 10.68
C MET A 108 -15.08 -17.64 9.59
N ILE A 109 -15.24 -18.84 9.03
CA ILE A 109 -14.39 -19.35 7.94
C ILE A 109 -14.47 -18.44 6.71
N THR A 110 -15.66 -18.06 6.27
CA THR A 110 -15.84 -17.17 5.11
C THR A 110 -15.26 -15.78 5.34
N LYS A 111 -15.39 -15.21 6.55
CA LYS A 111 -14.72 -13.94 6.91
C LYS A 111 -13.19 -14.07 6.85
N PHE A 112 -12.65 -15.18 7.34
CA PHE A 112 -11.21 -15.45 7.29
C PHE A 112 -10.71 -15.57 5.84
N PHE A 113 -11.38 -16.37 5.00
CA PHE A 113 -11.02 -16.49 3.58
C PHE A 113 -11.13 -15.17 2.82
N LYS A 114 -12.13 -14.34 3.14
CA LYS A 114 -12.25 -12.99 2.56
C LYS A 114 -11.07 -12.10 2.97
N TYR A 115 -10.70 -12.10 4.25
CA TYR A 115 -9.55 -11.36 4.75
C TYR A 115 -8.25 -11.81 4.07
N VAL A 116 -8.02 -13.12 4.00
CA VAL A 116 -6.85 -13.69 3.31
C VAL A 116 -6.84 -13.26 1.84
N GLY A 117 -7.98 -13.32 1.14
CA GLY A 117 -8.10 -12.83 -0.23
C GLY A 117 -7.76 -11.35 -0.39
N ASP A 118 -8.24 -10.50 0.52
CA ASP A 118 -7.97 -9.05 0.51
C ASP A 118 -6.47 -8.75 0.79
N VAL A 119 -5.82 -9.52 1.67
CA VAL A 119 -4.37 -9.43 1.91
C VAL A 119 -3.60 -9.82 0.65
N PHE A 120 -3.96 -10.92 0.01
CA PHE A 120 -3.33 -11.35 -1.25
C PHE A 120 -3.49 -10.29 -2.34
N LEU A 121 -4.68 -9.71 -2.50
CA LEU A 121 -4.91 -8.63 -3.47
C LEU A 121 -4.05 -7.39 -3.19
N SER A 122 -3.84 -7.07 -1.91
CA SER A 122 -2.97 -5.97 -1.50
C SER A 122 -1.53 -6.29 -1.84
N PHE A 123 -1.07 -7.48 -1.48
CA PHE A 123 0.28 -7.97 -1.80
C PHE A 123 0.58 -7.96 -3.30
N PHE A 124 -0.32 -8.48 -4.13
CA PHE A 124 -0.16 -8.42 -5.59
C PHE A 124 -0.12 -6.99 -6.12
N SER A 125 -0.86 -6.05 -5.50
CA SER A 125 -0.80 -4.63 -5.87
C SER A 125 0.58 -4.01 -5.58
N TYR A 126 1.26 -4.40 -4.50
CA TYR A 126 2.65 -3.99 -4.24
C TYR A 126 3.63 -4.57 -5.27
N ILE A 127 3.45 -5.84 -5.64
CA ILE A 127 4.30 -6.48 -6.64
C ILE A 127 4.11 -5.82 -8.02
N GLU A 128 2.86 -5.66 -8.46
CA GLU A 128 2.53 -4.98 -9.72
C GLU A 128 3.10 -3.56 -9.76
N CYS A 129 3.02 -2.86 -8.62
CA CYS A 129 3.65 -1.56 -8.45
C CYS A 129 5.16 -1.58 -8.69
N GLY A 130 5.85 -2.52 -8.04
CA GLY A 130 7.29 -2.72 -8.20
C GLY A 130 7.67 -3.04 -9.65
N PHE A 131 6.96 -3.97 -10.28
CA PHE A 131 7.18 -4.30 -11.70
C PHE A 131 6.94 -3.11 -12.63
N ASN A 132 5.89 -2.31 -12.39
CA ASN A 132 5.62 -1.12 -13.18
C ASN A 132 6.74 -0.08 -13.04
N LYS A 133 7.33 0.07 -11.84
CA LYS A 133 8.53 0.90 -11.64
C LYS A 133 9.72 0.35 -12.41
N VAL A 134 9.95 -0.97 -12.39
CA VAL A 134 11.06 -1.62 -13.13
C VAL A 134 10.91 -1.48 -14.64
N ILE A 135 9.70 -1.66 -15.19
CA ILE A 135 9.45 -1.52 -16.64
C ILE A 135 9.63 -0.07 -17.10
N LYS A 136 9.24 0.90 -16.27
CA LYS A 136 9.41 2.33 -16.56
C LYS A 136 10.81 2.87 -16.24
N LEU A 137 11.64 2.07 -15.58
CA LEU A 137 12.99 2.43 -15.16
C LEU A 137 13.83 3.05 -16.29
N PRO A 138 13.94 2.49 -17.52
CA PRO A 138 14.76 3.11 -18.57
C PRO A 138 14.32 4.53 -18.94
N GLN A 139 13.03 4.86 -18.84
CA GLN A 139 12.53 6.21 -19.12
C GLN A 139 12.70 7.18 -17.93
N CYS A 140 12.78 6.65 -16.72
CA CYS A 140 12.86 7.41 -15.47
C CYS A 140 14.24 7.34 -14.81
N MET A 141 15.20 6.65 -15.42
CA MET A 141 16.50 6.33 -14.84
C MET A 141 17.26 7.58 -14.43
N GLY A 142 17.24 8.64 -15.25
CA GLY A 142 17.91 9.90 -14.92
C GLY A 142 17.41 10.53 -13.62
N TRP A 143 16.10 10.52 -13.39
CA TRP A 143 15.48 11.07 -12.18
C TRP A 143 15.82 10.22 -10.95
N TYR A 144 15.76 8.90 -11.08
CA TYR A 144 16.17 7.99 -10.01
C TYR A 144 17.66 8.12 -9.67
N THR A 145 18.53 8.27 -10.67
CA THR A 145 19.96 8.48 -10.44
C THR A 145 20.22 9.79 -9.70
N LEU A 146 19.52 10.86 -10.05
CA LEU A 146 19.64 12.16 -9.37
C LEU A 146 19.22 12.05 -7.90
N GLU A 147 18.13 11.35 -7.62
CA GLU A 147 17.67 11.08 -6.25
C GLU A 147 18.68 10.26 -5.45
N ILE A 148 19.23 9.20 -6.05
CA ILE A 148 20.29 8.38 -5.43
C ILE A 148 21.53 9.23 -5.13
N ILE A 149 21.96 10.09 -6.07
CA ILE A 149 23.09 11.00 -5.86
C ILE A 149 22.78 11.99 -4.72
N GLY A 150 21.57 12.55 -4.70
CA GLY A 150 21.12 13.45 -3.62
C GLY A 150 21.19 12.78 -2.26
N HIS A 151 20.70 11.54 -2.14
CA HIS A 151 20.80 10.76 -0.90
C HIS A 151 22.24 10.45 -0.51
N ILE A 152 23.08 10.01 -1.46
CA ILE A 152 24.50 9.73 -1.19
C ILE A 152 25.22 10.98 -0.68
N LEU A 153 24.94 12.15 -1.28
CA LEU A 153 25.49 13.42 -0.84
C LEU A 153 24.93 13.85 0.53
N TYR A 154 23.68 13.52 0.86
CA TYR A 154 23.05 13.87 2.14
C TYR A 154 23.55 13.04 3.32
N ILE A 155 23.85 11.76 3.11
CA ILE A 155 24.30 10.81 4.16
C ILE A 155 25.42 11.39 5.07
N PRO A 156 26.53 11.95 4.56
CA PRO A 156 27.57 12.51 5.43
C PRO A 156 27.08 13.69 6.29
N PHE A 157 26.18 14.53 5.76
CA PHE A 157 25.60 15.62 6.53
C PHE A 157 24.63 15.12 7.60
N GLY A 158 23.77 14.16 7.26
CA GLY A 158 22.87 13.53 8.23
C GLY A 158 23.64 12.83 9.35
N PHE A 159 24.71 12.10 9.00
CA PHE A 159 25.61 11.49 9.98
C PHE A 159 26.30 12.54 10.87
N PHE A 160 26.72 13.66 10.30
CA PHE A 160 27.30 14.78 11.05
C PHE A 160 26.28 15.40 12.01
N PHE A 161 25.07 15.73 11.55
CA PHE A 161 24.02 16.28 12.42
C PHE A 161 23.63 15.33 13.54
N TRP A 162 23.58 14.02 13.23
CA TRP A 162 23.35 13.00 14.24
C TRP A 162 24.49 12.92 15.27
N LEU A 163 25.75 12.93 14.83
CA LEU A 163 26.93 12.84 15.71
C LEU A 163 27.00 13.99 16.73
N PHE A 164 26.61 15.20 16.32
CA PHE A 164 26.60 16.38 17.19
C PHE A 164 25.24 16.64 17.87
N SER A 165 24.26 15.75 17.72
CA SER A 165 22.89 15.91 18.24
C SER A 165 22.21 17.22 17.79
N LEU A 166 22.51 17.67 16.57
CA LEU A 166 22.05 18.94 15.99
C LEU A 166 20.75 18.78 15.17
N GLN A 167 19.91 17.80 15.50
CA GLN A 167 18.65 17.52 14.78
C GLN A 167 17.70 18.73 14.74
N SER A 168 17.76 19.61 15.73
CA SER A 168 16.97 20.86 15.71
C SER A 168 17.41 21.81 14.61
N VAL A 169 18.73 21.88 14.34
CA VAL A 169 19.29 22.73 13.28
C VAL A 169 18.96 22.14 11.92
N GLU A 170 19.06 20.82 11.78
CA GLU A 170 18.64 20.10 10.56
C GLU A 170 17.19 20.42 10.18
N ARG A 171 16.25 20.28 11.14
CA ARG A 171 14.83 20.62 10.90
C ARG A 171 14.63 22.10 10.54
N MET A 172 15.38 23.01 11.17
CA MET A 172 15.31 24.43 10.85
C MET A 172 15.80 24.71 9.42
N ILE A 173 16.90 24.09 8.99
CA ILE A 173 17.44 24.22 7.64
C ILE A 173 16.44 23.69 6.62
N TRP A 174 15.86 22.50 6.86
CA TRP A 174 14.83 21.94 5.98
C TRP A 174 13.59 22.83 5.87
N GLY A 175 13.13 23.41 6.98
CA GLY A 175 12.01 24.36 6.95
C GLY A 175 12.31 25.61 6.10
N ILE A 176 13.53 26.17 6.21
CA ILE A 176 13.95 27.30 5.37
C ILE A 176 13.99 26.90 3.89
N ILE A 177 14.50 25.70 3.57
CA ILE A 177 14.56 25.20 2.19
C ILE A 177 13.14 25.02 1.62
N GLU A 178 12.20 24.48 2.41
CA GLU A 178 10.79 24.35 2.02
C GLU A 178 10.11 25.70 1.81
N ASP A 179 10.40 26.70 2.65
CA ASP A 179 9.90 28.06 2.48
C ASP A 179 10.41 28.70 1.18
N ILE A 180 11.69 28.50 0.86
CA ILE A 180 12.29 28.96 -0.40
C ILE A 180 11.65 28.25 -1.59
N ASP A 181 11.43 26.93 -1.50
CA ASP A 181 10.75 26.16 -2.55
C ASP A 181 9.33 26.69 -2.81
N CYS A 182 8.58 26.94 -1.74
CA CYS A 182 7.24 27.50 -1.83
C CYS A 182 7.25 28.91 -2.42
N PHE A 183 8.25 29.73 -2.09
CA PHE A 183 8.43 31.05 -2.67
C PHE A 183 8.75 30.98 -4.18
N CYS A 184 9.70 30.12 -4.56
CA CYS A 184 10.04 29.87 -5.97
C CYS A 184 8.85 29.35 -6.77
N TYR A 185 8.05 28.45 -6.19
CA TYR A 185 6.83 27.94 -6.81
C TYR A 185 5.80 29.04 -7.04
N LYS A 186 5.57 29.92 -6.06
CA LYS A 186 4.65 31.06 -6.24
C LYS A 186 5.12 32.02 -7.33
N SER A 187 6.43 32.21 -7.48
CA SER A 187 6.98 33.14 -8.46
C SER A 187 7.09 32.56 -9.88
N THR A 188 7.42 31.29 -10.02
CA THR A 188 7.78 30.68 -11.32
C THR A 188 6.83 29.56 -11.75
N GLY A 189 6.04 29.01 -10.83
CA GLY A 189 5.21 27.83 -11.03
C GLY A 189 5.96 26.49 -10.93
N TYR A 190 7.25 26.51 -10.57
CA TYR A 190 8.11 25.32 -10.47
C TYR A 190 8.64 25.13 -9.05
N HIS A 191 8.68 23.88 -8.60
CA HIS A 191 9.38 23.47 -7.39
C HIS A 191 10.87 23.22 -7.72
N LEU A 192 11.75 23.68 -6.84
CA LEU A 192 13.20 23.55 -6.92
C LEU A 192 13.69 22.22 -6.33
N ILE A 193 13.13 21.82 -5.20
CA ILE A 193 13.48 20.57 -4.49
C ILE A 193 12.54 19.42 -4.83
N HIS A 194 11.31 19.70 -5.22
CA HIS A 194 10.37 18.67 -5.66
C HIS A 194 10.42 18.48 -7.17
N TYR A 195 10.39 17.22 -7.61
CA TYR A 195 10.23 16.93 -9.03
C TYR A 195 8.90 17.48 -9.55
N SER A 196 8.88 17.88 -10.82
CA SER A 196 7.62 18.34 -11.43
C SER A 196 6.54 17.27 -11.35
N ASP A 197 5.30 17.73 -11.21
CA ASP A 197 4.08 16.91 -11.17
C ASP A 197 4.00 15.85 -12.28
N SER A 198 4.55 16.17 -13.46
CA SER A 198 4.56 15.26 -14.61
C SER A 198 5.49 14.06 -14.39
N ILE A 199 6.66 14.29 -13.79
CA ILE A 199 7.65 13.27 -13.45
C ILE A 199 7.12 12.39 -12.31
N ILE A 200 6.59 13.02 -11.25
CA ILE A 200 6.00 12.29 -10.13
C ILE A 200 4.89 11.36 -10.63
N LYS A 201 3.96 11.87 -11.45
CA LYS A 201 2.86 11.06 -12.00
C LYS A 201 3.34 9.94 -12.92
N LYS A 202 4.41 10.17 -13.68
CA LYS A 202 4.92 9.20 -14.67
C LYS A 202 5.76 8.10 -14.02
N CYS A 203 6.70 8.50 -13.17
CA CYS A 203 7.77 7.66 -12.63
C CYS A 203 7.44 7.11 -11.25
N TYR A 204 6.89 7.94 -10.35
CA TYR A 204 6.75 7.60 -8.93
C TYR A 204 5.33 7.17 -8.54
N LYS A 205 4.30 7.68 -9.23
CA LYS A 205 2.90 7.43 -8.86
C LYS A 205 2.55 5.97 -9.08
N CYS A 206 2.15 5.34 -7.99
CA CYS A 206 1.68 3.98 -7.98
C CYS A 206 0.45 3.83 -7.08
N LYS A 207 -0.55 3.09 -7.55
CA LYS A 207 -1.77 2.85 -6.79
C LYS A 207 -1.64 1.54 -6.04
N ILE A 208 -1.31 1.65 -4.76
CA ILE A 208 -1.21 0.51 -3.86
C ILE A 208 -2.56 0.35 -3.15
N LYS A 209 -3.07 -0.88 -3.11
CA LYS A 209 -4.23 -1.21 -2.26
C LYS A 209 -3.78 -1.28 -0.81
N LYS A 210 -4.45 -0.52 0.06
CA LYS A 210 -4.18 -0.53 1.51
C LYS A 210 -4.41 -1.92 2.08
N MET A 211 -3.49 -2.36 2.95
CA MET A 211 -3.64 -3.61 3.68
C MET A 211 -4.96 -3.62 4.47
N PRO A 212 -5.78 -4.68 4.36
CA PRO A 212 -7.00 -4.78 5.12
C PRO A 212 -6.67 -4.88 6.62
N LYS A 213 -7.50 -4.26 7.47
CA LYS A 213 -7.36 -4.40 8.92
C LYS A 213 -7.78 -5.80 9.35
N PHE A 214 -7.06 -6.37 10.31
CA PHE A 214 -7.43 -7.66 10.90
C PHE A 214 -8.89 -7.64 11.38
N PRO A 215 -9.68 -8.67 11.03
CA PRO A 215 -11.06 -8.75 11.49
C PRO A 215 -11.09 -8.88 13.01
N LYS A 216 -11.85 -8.02 13.68
CA LYS A 216 -12.15 -8.18 15.11
C LYS A 216 -13.02 -9.43 15.28
N MET A 217 -12.52 -10.42 16.02
CA MET A 217 -13.21 -11.67 16.32
C MET A 217 -14.29 -11.48 17.37
#